data_AF-A0A2A2KJX0-F1
#
_entry.id   AF-A0A2A2KJX0-F1
#
_cell.length_a   1.000
_cell.length_b   1.000
_cell.length_c   1.000
_cell.angle_alpha   90.00
_cell.angle_beta   90.00
_cell.angle_gamma   90.00
#
_symmetry.space_group_name_H-M   'P 1'
#
loop_
_entity.id
_entity.type
_entity.pdbx_description
1 polymer ?
#
loop_
_entity_poly.entity_id
_entity_poly.type
_entity_poly.pdbx_seq_one_letter_code
_entity_poly.pdbx_strand_id
1 'polypeptide(L)'
;MEQTNITFPEPIEPGRAGQPVKLDTNAWGIAVQQEGTFYRYWVGVVGQVSAEKRDVDLARTTQDKTLLLDYKLQCLKLMGLVANADSRFNGEEALWYDGQHFLVTPYDIFQKSQKEAFTIIIQKQDLPPECANFSNVQMTFRREGENTVTLSKEKLLAFGQHRGELGNSREVIRLLELASNEFCLANPDMFLCYKNGKVYLPDGKQFGFAREEYPIMPEGTVLLPGSAKSAAFIEGPKGRQNGNIALIVDASKACFHQHEPLLSKYKSMFTADLQLRNFDTNAAQFSSQVRGIFVQTEHLPPAKMFKIIEVVAGQIPSNTRFSYKDREVTVEDYFKERYNIALQHPQLPLVKCRGLRLRSDVFFPPELCKIVANQRVTVQQQTTQLMQQTVKVGG
;
A
#
# COMPACT_ATOMS: atom_id res chain seq x y z
N MET A 1 -21.79 -32.02 15.76
CA MET A 1 -20.42 -31.63 16.16
C MET A 1 -20.54 -31.08 17.55
N GLU A 2 -19.97 -31.77 18.54
CA GLU A 2 -19.98 -31.31 19.93
C GLU A 2 -19.23 -29.97 20.02
N GLN A 3 -19.93 -28.92 20.43
CA GLN A 3 -19.30 -27.68 20.86
C GLN A 3 -18.50 -28.02 22.10
N THR A 4 -17.18 -28.12 21.96
CA THR A 4 -16.27 -28.15 23.09
C THR A 4 -16.44 -26.82 23.82
N ASN A 5 -17.13 -26.86 24.98
CA ASN A 5 -17.19 -25.75 25.91
C ASN A 5 -15.77 -25.53 26.45
N ILE A 6 -15.03 -24.66 25.78
CA ILE A 6 -13.75 -24.15 26.28
C ILE A 6 -14.11 -23.19 27.41
N THR A 7 -13.94 -23.63 28.66
CA THR A 7 -14.06 -22.77 29.84
C THR A 7 -12.79 -21.94 29.97
N PHE A 8 -12.91 -20.62 29.80
CA PHE A 8 -11.82 -19.70 30.01
C PHE A 8 -11.64 -19.40 31.50
N PRO A 9 -10.40 -19.16 31.97
CA PRO A 9 -10.15 -18.83 33.37
C PRO A 9 -10.79 -17.49 33.73
N GLU A 10 -11.38 -17.41 34.92
CA GLU A 10 -11.97 -16.15 35.40
C GLU A 10 -10.91 -15.05 35.53
N PRO A 11 -11.27 -13.78 35.28
CA PRO A 11 -10.36 -12.66 35.49
C PRO A 11 -9.86 -12.64 36.94
N ILE A 12 -8.54 -12.73 37.14
CA ILE A 12 -7.92 -12.61 38.47
C ILE A 12 -8.05 -11.15 38.98
N GLU A 13 -7.70 -10.84 40.21
CA GLU A 13 -7.56 -9.43 40.64
C GLU A 13 -6.28 -8.78 40.07
N PRO A 14 -6.27 -7.46 39.80
CA PRO A 14 -5.04 -6.75 39.42
C PRO A 14 -4.01 -6.74 40.56
N GLY A 15 -2.73 -6.62 40.21
CA GLY A 15 -1.64 -6.52 41.18
C GLY A 15 -1.79 -5.31 42.10
N ARG A 16 -1.47 -5.48 43.38
CA ARG A 16 -1.62 -4.44 44.44
C ARG A 16 -0.30 -3.89 44.97
N ALA A 17 0.83 -4.36 44.45
CA ALA A 17 2.15 -3.94 44.89
C ALA A 17 2.56 -2.61 44.21
N GLY A 18 3.36 -1.81 44.92
CA GLY A 18 3.89 -0.54 44.42
C GLY A 18 3.04 0.68 44.77
N GLN A 19 3.50 1.86 44.36
CA GLN A 19 2.77 3.11 44.53
C GLN A 19 2.00 3.44 43.24
N PRO A 20 0.74 3.92 43.32
CA PRO A 20 0.00 4.37 42.15
C PRO A 20 0.69 5.53 41.44
N VAL A 21 0.82 5.43 40.13
CA VAL A 21 1.34 6.51 39.26
C VAL A 21 0.32 6.82 38.19
N LYS A 22 0.09 8.11 37.92
CA LYS A 22 -0.76 8.55 36.84
C LYS A 22 0.01 8.46 35.52
N LEU A 23 -0.57 7.79 34.53
CA LEU A 23 0.02 7.62 33.20
C LEU A 23 -0.94 8.17 32.15
N ASP A 24 -0.38 8.77 31.11
CA ASP A 24 -1.10 9.08 29.88
C ASP A 24 -0.82 7.98 28.85
N THR A 25 -1.80 7.72 27.99
CA THR A 25 -1.73 6.68 26.96
C THR A 25 -2.17 7.25 25.61
N ASN A 26 -1.70 6.60 24.55
CA ASN A 26 -2.12 6.80 23.17
C ASN A 26 -3.42 6.04 22.81
N ALA A 27 -4.08 5.42 23.79
CA ALA A 27 -5.34 4.71 23.62
C ALA A 27 -6.56 5.62 23.88
N TRP A 28 -7.43 5.74 22.89
CA TRP A 28 -8.62 6.57 22.91
C TRP A 28 -9.86 5.69 22.98
N GLY A 29 -10.57 5.73 24.10
CA GLY A 29 -11.81 4.96 24.26
C GLY A 29 -12.88 5.40 23.26
N ILE A 30 -13.53 4.43 22.61
CA ILE A 30 -14.63 4.68 21.66
C ILE A 30 -15.96 4.50 22.39
N ALA A 31 -16.89 5.42 22.16
CA ALA A 31 -18.25 5.35 22.68
C ALA A 31 -19.24 5.28 21.51
N VAL A 32 -20.14 4.29 21.56
CA VAL A 32 -21.28 4.20 20.65
C VAL A 32 -22.37 5.14 21.15
N GLN A 33 -22.62 6.21 20.40
CA GLN A 33 -23.67 7.20 20.72
C GLN A 33 -25.06 6.69 20.31
N GLN A 34 -25.12 5.99 19.18
CA GLN A 34 -26.33 5.43 18.62
C GLN A 34 -26.04 4.02 18.10
N GLU A 35 -26.97 3.09 18.36
CA GLU A 35 -26.88 1.75 17.77
C GLU A 35 -26.96 1.84 16.24
N GLY A 36 -26.03 1.18 15.56
CA GLY A 36 -25.95 1.16 14.11
C GLY A 36 -25.75 -0.27 13.60
N THR A 37 -26.43 -0.60 12.49
CA THR A 37 -26.19 -1.84 11.76
C THR A 37 -25.50 -1.53 10.45
N PHE A 38 -24.37 -2.19 10.22
CA PHE A 38 -23.53 -2.04 9.05
C PHE A 38 -23.60 -3.29 8.20
N TYR A 39 -23.58 -3.11 6.89
CA TYR A 39 -23.61 -4.18 5.90
C TYR A 39 -22.24 -4.35 5.27
N ARG A 40 -21.81 -5.59 5.11
CA ARG A 40 -20.48 -5.98 4.63
C ARG A 40 -20.59 -6.71 3.31
N TYR A 41 -19.65 -6.44 2.42
CA TYR A 41 -19.62 -7.02 1.09
C TYR A 41 -18.21 -7.41 0.69
N TRP A 42 -18.12 -8.51 -0.04
CA TRP A 42 -16.94 -8.84 -0.81
C TRP A 42 -16.95 -8.05 -2.12
N VAL A 43 -15.81 -7.43 -2.45
CA VAL A 43 -15.63 -6.66 -3.68
C VAL A 43 -14.60 -7.33 -4.58
N GLY A 44 -14.99 -7.68 -5.79
CA GLY A 44 -14.07 -8.11 -6.84
C GLY A 44 -13.82 -6.96 -7.80
N VAL A 45 -12.56 -6.68 -8.13
CA VAL A 45 -12.20 -5.66 -9.11
C VAL A 45 -11.30 -6.28 -10.16
N VAL A 46 -11.81 -6.44 -11.38
CA VAL A 46 -11.13 -7.17 -12.45
C VAL A 46 -10.97 -6.25 -13.66
N GLY A 47 -9.73 -5.92 -14.00
CA GLY A 47 -9.40 -5.12 -15.18
C GLY A 47 -9.06 -5.98 -16.39
N GLN A 48 -9.76 -5.77 -17.49
CA GLN A 48 -9.50 -6.45 -18.76
C GLN A 48 -8.44 -5.69 -19.56
N VAL A 49 -7.36 -6.37 -19.99
CA VAL A 49 -6.25 -5.70 -20.72
C VAL A 49 -6.47 -5.77 -22.23
N SER A 50 -6.83 -6.94 -22.75
CA SER A 50 -7.22 -7.20 -24.14
C SER A 50 -7.91 -8.56 -24.21
N ALA A 51 -8.60 -8.87 -25.31
CA ALA A 51 -9.27 -10.17 -25.49
C ALA A 51 -8.31 -11.38 -25.35
N GLU A 52 -7.03 -11.19 -25.67
CA GLU A 52 -6.01 -12.25 -25.67
C GLU A 52 -5.17 -12.33 -24.38
N LYS A 53 -5.30 -11.35 -23.48
CA LYS A 53 -4.49 -11.30 -22.25
C LYS A 53 -5.35 -11.65 -21.05
N ARG A 54 -4.74 -12.34 -20.08
CA ARG A 54 -5.39 -12.67 -18.81
C ARG A 54 -5.81 -11.39 -18.08
N ASP A 55 -7.01 -11.43 -17.53
CA ASP A 55 -7.52 -10.35 -16.68
C ASP A 55 -6.67 -10.16 -15.43
N VAL A 56 -6.70 -8.93 -14.90
CA VAL A 56 -5.94 -8.54 -13.72
C VAL A 56 -6.91 -8.32 -12.57
N ASP A 57 -6.79 -9.15 -11.54
CA ASP A 57 -7.43 -8.88 -10.25
C ASP A 57 -6.68 -7.74 -9.54
N LEU A 58 -7.35 -6.60 -9.41
CA LEU A 58 -6.84 -5.40 -8.74
C LEU A 58 -7.10 -5.44 -7.24
N ALA A 59 -8.13 -6.14 -6.77
CA ALA A 59 -8.43 -6.21 -5.35
C ALA A 59 -7.52 -7.20 -4.59
N ARG A 60 -6.77 -8.04 -5.32
CA ARG A 60 -5.87 -9.06 -4.76
C ARG A 60 -4.85 -8.50 -3.77
N THR A 61 -4.49 -9.36 -2.81
CA THR A 61 -3.31 -9.11 -1.98
C THR A 61 -2.01 -9.49 -2.73
N THR A 62 -0.92 -8.82 -2.38
CA THR A 62 0.42 -9.18 -2.85
C THR A 62 1.45 -8.87 -1.76
N GLN A 63 2.59 -9.58 -1.79
CA GLN A 63 3.73 -9.27 -0.92
C GLN A 63 4.47 -8.01 -1.37
N ASP A 64 4.30 -7.63 -2.64
CA ASP A 64 4.90 -6.43 -3.20
C ASP A 64 4.13 -5.18 -2.76
N LYS A 65 4.73 -4.41 -1.84
CA LYS A 65 4.06 -3.25 -1.24
C LYS A 65 3.80 -2.11 -2.21
N THR A 66 4.66 -1.91 -3.20
CA THR A 66 4.49 -0.84 -4.20
C THR A 66 3.33 -1.21 -5.13
N LEU A 67 3.32 -2.44 -5.63
CA LEU A 67 2.22 -2.93 -6.47
C LEU A 67 0.88 -2.95 -5.70
N LEU A 68 0.92 -3.28 -4.40
CA LEU A 68 -0.28 -3.24 -3.57
C LEU A 68 -0.87 -1.82 -3.46
N LEU A 69 -0.01 -0.80 -3.32
CA LEU A 69 -0.47 0.59 -3.29
C LEU A 69 -1.05 1.05 -4.62
N ASP A 70 -0.44 0.67 -5.75
CA ASP A 70 -0.94 0.98 -7.10
C ASP A 70 -2.35 0.40 -7.31
N TYR A 71 -2.52 -0.88 -6.97
CA TYR A 71 -3.82 -1.55 -7.02
C TYR A 71 -4.86 -0.94 -6.09
N LYS A 72 -4.47 -0.60 -4.85
CA LYS A 72 -5.37 0.08 -3.92
C LYS A 72 -5.82 1.44 -4.45
N LEU A 73 -4.91 2.23 -5.00
CA LEU A 73 -5.23 3.53 -5.61
C LEU A 73 -6.27 3.34 -6.73
N GLN A 74 -6.01 2.41 -7.66
CA GLN A 74 -6.95 2.09 -8.75
C GLN A 74 -8.33 1.69 -8.20
N CYS A 75 -8.39 0.76 -7.25
CA CYS A 75 -9.64 0.31 -6.63
C CYS A 75 -10.39 1.46 -5.93
N LEU A 76 -9.70 2.32 -5.18
CA LEU A 76 -10.32 3.45 -4.47
C LEU A 76 -10.89 4.49 -5.46
N LYS A 77 -10.17 4.81 -6.54
CA LYS A 77 -10.65 5.69 -7.62
C LYS A 77 -11.88 5.12 -8.32
N LEU A 78 -11.86 3.82 -8.66
CA LEU A 78 -12.98 3.14 -9.29
C LEU A 78 -14.21 3.09 -8.37
N MET A 79 -14.01 2.84 -7.07
CA MET A 79 -15.10 2.84 -6.09
C MET A 79 -15.74 4.22 -5.96
N GLY A 80 -14.94 5.29 -5.95
CA GLY A 80 -15.46 6.67 -5.96
C GLY A 80 -16.33 6.96 -7.18
N LEU A 81 -15.93 6.50 -8.38
CA LEU A 81 -16.74 6.62 -9.59
C LEU A 81 -18.06 5.84 -9.49
N VAL A 82 -18.00 4.60 -9.01
CA VAL A 82 -19.20 3.74 -8.83
C VAL A 82 -20.16 4.34 -7.82
N ALA A 83 -19.66 4.81 -6.67
CA ALA A 83 -20.49 5.38 -5.61
C ALA A 83 -21.22 6.65 -6.06
N ASN A 84 -20.62 7.43 -6.97
CA ASN A 84 -21.23 8.66 -7.49
C ASN A 84 -22.23 8.39 -8.63
N ALA A 85 -22.08 7.29 -9.37
CA ALA A 85 -22.86 7.04 -10.59
C ALA A 85 -24.02 6.05 -10.40
N ASP A 86 -23.90 5.11 -9.46
CA ASP A 86 -24.87 4.03 -9.29
C ASP A 86 -25.82 4.29 -8.10
N SER A 87 -27.13 4.29 -8.37
CA SER A 87 -28.18 4.62 -7.41
C SER A 87 -28.30 3.68 -6.21
N ARG A 88 -27.57 2.56 -6.21
CA ARG A 88 -27.48 1.67 -5.03
C ARG A 88 -26.61 2.25 -3.93
N PHE A 89 -25.72 3.18 -4.27
CA PHE A 89 -24.87 3.88 -3.33
C PHE A 89 -25.48 5.24 -3.02
N ASN A 90 -25.50 5.58 -1.74
CA ASN A 90 -25.83 6.91 -1.26
C ASN A 90 -24.51 7.69 -1.15
N GLY A 91 -24.29 8.65 -2.06
CA GLY A 91 -23.09 9.48 -2.08
C GLY A 91 -22.94 10.43 -0.90
N GLU A 92 -23.99 10.63 -0.09
CA GLU A 92 -23.93 11.45 1.13
C GLU A 92 -23.53 10.65 2.37
N GLU A 93 -23.62 9.32 2.33
CA GLU A 93 -23.32 8.46 3.47
C GLU A 93 -21.91 7.84 3.36
N ALA A 94 -21.31 7.63 4.54
CA ALA A 94 -19.96 7.06 4.65
C ALA A 94 -19.86 5.68 3.98
N LEU A 95 -18.83 5.52 3.14
CA LEU A 95 -18.52 4.27 2.45
C LEU A 95 -17.12 3.80 2.85
N TRP A 96 -17.06 2.68 3.57
CA TRP A 96 -15.81 2.17 4.12
C TRP A 96 -15.27 1.05 3.24
N TYR A 97 -14.42 1.42 2.28
CA TYR A 97 -13.77 0.48 1.38
C TYR A 97 -12.26 0.39 1.63
N ASP A 98 -11.73 -0.83 1.77
CA ASP A 98 -10.30 -1.03 2.09
C ASP A 98 -9.36 -0.95 0.88
N GLY A 99 -9.90 -0.65 -0.31
CA GLY A 99 -9.18 -0.66 -1.59
C GLY A 99 -8.90 -2.07 -2.11
N GLN A 100 -9.52 -3.11 -1.52
CA GLN A 100 -9.31 -4.51 -1.84
C GLN A 100 -10.65 -5.25 -1.90
N HIS A 101 -10.82 -6.34 -1.14
CA HIS A 101 -12.00 -7.20 -1.21
C HIS A 101 -13.04 -6.89 -0.15
N PHE A 102 -12.92 -5.80 0.62
CA PHE A 102 -13.80 -5.56 1.76
C PHE A 102 -14.41 -4.16 1.75
N LEU A 103 -15.74 -4.15 1.67
CA LEU A 103 -16.56 -2.94 1.72
C LEU A 103 -17.55 -3.05 2.88
N VAL A 104 -17.76 -1.94 3.58
CA VAL A 104 -18.79 -1.77 4.59
C VAL A 104 -19.62 -0.51 4.30
N THR A 105 -20.93 -0.61 4.45
CA THR A 105 -21.87 0.50 4.28
C THR A 105 -22.89 0.53 5.44
N PRO A 106 -23.43 1.71 5.79
CA PRO A 106 -24.50 1.83 6.79
C PRO A 106 -25.90 1.41 6.29
N TYR A 107 -26.03 1.08 5.00
CA TYR A 107 -27.28 0.69 4.35
C TYR A 107 -27.08 -0.52 3.42
N ASP A 108 -28.16 -1.22 3.09
CA ASP A 108 -28.09 -2.39 2.19
C ASP A 108 -28.02 -2.00 0.71
N ILE A 109 -26.85 -2.11 0.08
CA ILE A 109 -26.64 -1.78 -1.35
C ILE A 109 -27.39 -2.72 -2.32
N PHE A 110 -27.97 -3.82 -1.81
CA PHE A 110 -28.82 -4.72 -2.59
C PHE A 110 -30.30 -4.32 -2.53
N GLN A 111 -30.68 -3.32 -1.73
CA GLN A 111 -32.04 -2.75 -1.67
C GLN A 111 -33.14 -3.83 -1.56
N LYS A 112 -32.96 -4.79 -0.63
CA LYS A 112 -33.88 -5.94 -0.42
C LYS A 112 -33.94 -6.96 -1.57
N SER A 113 -33.04 -6.87 -2.55
CA SER A 113 -32.90 -7.91 -3.57
C SER A 113 -32.46 -9.24 -2.95
N GLN A 114 -32.96 -10.33 -3.54
CA GLN A 114 -32.56 -11.71 -3.20
C GLN A 114 -31.30 -12.17 -3.93
N LYS A 115 -30.75 -11.34 -4.83
CA LYS A 115 -29.49 -11.67 -5.51
C LYS A 115 -28.34 -11.71 -4.51
N GLU A 116 -27.42 -12.67 -4.70
CA GLU A 116 -26.22 -12.80 -3.87
C GLU A 116 -25.07 -11.90 -4.36
N ALA A 117 -25.08 -11.53 -5.64
CA ALA A 117 -24.08 -10.65 -6.24
C ALA A 117 -24.64 -9.78 -7.37
N PHE A 118 -23.95 -8.69 -7.66
CA PHE A 118 -24.13 -7.90 -8.87
C PHE A 118 -22.79 -7.35 -9.35
N THR A 119 -22.72 -7.00 -10.64
CA THR A 119 -21.51 -6.45 -11.26
C THR A 119 -21.83 -5.13 -11.95
N ILE A 120 -20.93 -4.17 -11.80
CA ILE A 120 -20.92 -2.89 -12.52
C ILE A 120 -19.72 -2.92 -13.45
N ILE A 121 -19.94 -2.58 -14.72
CA ILE A 121 -18.89 -2.54 -15.74
C ILE A 121 -18.59 -1.09 -16.06
N ILE A 122 -17.35 -0.67 -15.79
CA ILE A 122 -16.85 0.67 -16.09
C ILE A 122 -16.13 0.60 -17.44
N GLN A 123 -16.65 1.34 -18.42
CA GLN A 123 -16.14 1.34 -19.79
C GLN A 123 -14.89 2.19 -19.92
N LYS A 124 -14.08 1.93 -20.96
CA LYS A 124 -12.77 2.59 -21.16
C LYS A 124 -12.80 4.11 -21.03
N GLN A 125 -13.81 4.75 -21.59
CA GLN A 125 -13.94 6.20 -21.61
C GLN A 125 -14.19 6.82 -20.23
N ASP A 126 -14.70 6.02 -19.30
CA ASP A 126 -15.03 6.44 -17.93
C ASP A 126 -13.96 5.98 -16.93
N LEU A 127 -12.92 5.27 -17.39
CA LEU A 127 -11.84 4.81 -16.51
C LEU A 127 -10.95 5.98 -16.06
N PRO A 128 -10.54 5.99 -14.78
CA PRO A 128 -9.59 6.98 -14.30
C PRO A 128 -8.21 6.78 -14.96
N PRO A 129 -7.35 7.81 -15.02
CA PRO A 129 -6.04 7.74 -15.67
C PRO A 129 -5.16 6.57 -15.19
N GLU A 130 -5.23 6.24 -13.91
CA GLU A 130 -4.51 5.13 -13.26
C GLU A 130 -4.93 3.76 -13.80
N CYS A 131 -6.12 3.67 -14.39
CA CYS A 131 -6.71 2.48 -15.00
C CYS A 131 -6.69 2.51 -16.54
N ALA A 132 -6.06 3.51 -17.17
CA ALA A 132 -6.12 3.74 -18.63
C ALA A 132 -5.58 2.57 -19.48
N ASN A 133 -4.82 1.67 -18.87
CA ASN A 133 -4.28 0.47 -19.51
C ASN A 133 -5.31 -0.67 -19.67
N PHE A 134 -6.54 -0.50 -19.18
CA PHE A 134 -7.61 -1.50 -19.27
C PHE A 134 -8.64 -1.10 -20.35
N SER A 135 -9.25 -2.09 -20.99
CA SER A 135 -10.36 -1.88 -21.93
C SER A 135 -11.69 -1.65 -21.22
N ASN A 136 -11.85 -2.25 -20.04
CA ASN A 136 -12.92 -2.01 -19.09
C ASN A 136 -12.49 -2.56 -17.74
N VAL A 137 -13.21 -2.20 -16.69
CA VAL A 137 -13.06 -2.78 -15.36
C VAL A 137 -14.41 -3.24 -14.86
N GLN A 138 -14.46 -4.47 -14.32
CA GLN A 138 -15.64 -5.02 -13.69
C GLN A 138 -15.50 -4.96 -12.18
N MET A 139 -16.46 -4.30 -11.51
CA MET A 139 -16.58 -4.28 -10.07
C MET A 139 -17.77 -5.15 -9.65
N THR A 140 -17.49 -6.25 -8.97
CA THR A 140 -18.49 -7.22 -8.50
C THR A 140 -18.66 -7.11 -7.00
N PHE A 141 -19.89 -6.95 -6.53
CA PHE A 141 -20.25 -6.87 -5.13
C PHE A 141 -21.02 -8.12 -4.75
N ARG A 142 -20.60 -8.80 -3.67
CA ARG A 142 -21.21 -10.06 -3.22
C ARG A 142 -21.47 -10.03 -1.72
N ARG A 143 -22.61 -10.57 -1.29
CA ARG A 143 -22.88 -10.87 0.13
C ARG A 143 -22.10 -12.11 0.54
N GLU A 144 -21.40 -12.07 1.67
CA GLU A 144 -20.70 -13.24 2.22
C GLU A 144 -21.19 -13.53 3.64
N GLY A 145 -21.68 -14.76 3.87
CA GLY A 145 -22.10 -15.24 5.18
C GLY A 145 -23.11 -14.32 5.88
N GLU A 146 -22.96 -14.17 7.20
CA GLU A 146 -23.66 -13.13 7.96
C GLU A 146 -23.13 -11.76 7.52
N ASN A 147 -23.83 -11.07 6.62
CA ASN A 147 -23.32 -9.85 6.00
C ASN A 147 -23.60 -8.58 6.81
N THR A 148 -24.02 -8.69 8.08
CA THR A 148 -24.30 -7.52 8.93
C THR A 148 -23.45 -7.53 10.19
N VAL A 149 -23.17 -6.33 10.72
CA VAL A 149 -22.53 -6.12 12.02
C VAL A 149 -23.29 -5.01 12.73
N THR A 150 -23.91 -5.32 13.85
CA THR A 150 -24.53 -4.30 14.71
C THR A 150 -23.56 -3.86 15.79
N LEU A 151 -23.35 -2.56 15.90
CA LEU A 151 -22.63 -1.93 16.99
C LEU A 151 -23.63 -1.30 17.95
N SER A 152 -23.71 -1.85 19.16
CA SER A 152 -24.42 -1.26 20.30
C SER A 152 -23.49 -1.19 21.50
N LYS A 153 -23.84 -0.37 22.49
CA LYS A 153 -23.06 -0.25 23.73
C LYS A 153 -22.99 -1.59 24.48
N GLU A 154 -24.10 -2.31 24.51
CA GLU A 154 -24.24 -3.62 25.14
C GLU A 154 -23.35 -4.66 24.45
N LYS A 155 -23.37 -4.69 23.10
CA LYS A 155 -22.51 -5.59 22.32
C LYS A 155 -21.03 -5.31 22.54
N LEU A 156 -20.62 -4.03 22.54
CA LEU A 156 -19.22 -3.67 22.80
C LEU A 156 -18.76 -4.06 24.21
N LEU A 157 -19.60 -3.84 25.23
CA LEU A 157 -19.31 -4.27 26.60
C LEU A 157 -19.20 -5.79 26.70
N ALA A 158 -20.11 -6.53 26.07
CA ALA A 158 -20.06 -7.99 26.01
C ALA A 158 -18.77 -8.49 25.33
N PHE A 159 -18.36 -7.87 24.21
CA PHE A 159 -17.08 -8.19 23.56
C PHE A 159 -15.87 -7.89 24.45
N GLY A 160 -15.92 -6.80 25.23
CA GLY A 160 -14.87 -6.42 26.17
C GLY A 160 -14.74 -7.37 27.37
N GLN A 161 -15.86 -7.91 27.84
CA GLN A 161 -15.92 -8.87 28.96
C GLN A 161 -15.50 -10.28 28.53
N HIS A 162 -15.87 -10.69 27.32
CA HIS A 162 -15.65 -12.04 26.78
C HIS A 162 -14.50 -12.07 25.77
N ARG A 163 -13.31 -11.61 26.20
CA ARG A 163 -12.12 -11.53 25.32
C ARG A 163 -11.76 -12.90 24.75
N GLY A 164 -11.91 -13.06 23.43
CA GLY A 164 -11.51 -14.27 22.70
C GLY A 164 -12.62 -15.31 22.52
N GLU A 165 -13.78 -15.14 23.16
CA GLU A 165 -14.93 -16.05 23.05
C GLU A 165 -15.84 -15.72 21.86
N LEU A 166 -15.90 -14.44 21.46
CA LEU A 166 -16.84 -13.96 20.45
C LEU A 166 -16.13 -13.76 19.10
N GLY A 167 -16.47 -14.59 18.11
CA GLY A 167 -15.97 -14.45 16.72
C GLY A 167 -16.21 -13.06 16.11
N ASN A 168 -17.28 -12.38 16.53
CA ASN A 168 -17.65 -11.04 16.09
C ASN A 168 -16.72 -9.93 16.60
N SER A 169 -15.90 -10.18 17.63
CA SER A 169 -14.94 -9.18 18.15
C SER A 169 -13.90 -8.77 17.10
N ARG A 170 -13.45 -9.71 16.25
CA ARG A 170 -12.50 -9.43 15.16
C ARG A 170 -13.12 -8.58 14.06
N GLU A 171 -14.39 -8.81 13.76
CA GLU A 171 -15.12 -8.04 12.74
C GLU A 171 -15.36 -6.61 13.19
N VAL A 172 -15.70 -6.40 14.46
CA VAL A 172 -15.82 -5.05 15.04
C VAL A 172 -14.48 -4.32 15.04
N ILE A 173 -13.38 -5.00 15.41
CA ILE A 173 -12.03 -4.42 15.33
C ILE A 173 -11.72 -3.99 13.89
N ARG A 174 -11.94 -4.88 12.91
CA ARG A 174 -11.66 -4.59 11.49
C ARG A 174 -12.50 -3.43 10.96
N LEU A 175 -13.79 -3.38 11.33
CA LEU A 175 -14.69 -2.28 10.95
C LEU A 175 -14.19 -0.94 11.51
N LEU A 176 -13.82 -0.90 12.80
CA LEU A 176 -13.33 0.32 13.44
C LEU A 176 -11.96 0.76 12.90
N GLU A 177 -11.06 -0.18 12.63
CA GLU A 177 -9.80 0.11 11.96
C GLU A 177 -10.02 0.72 10.58
N LEU A 178 -10.98 0.20 9.82
CA LEU A 178 -11.34 0.73 8.50
C LEU A 178 -11.95 2.12 8.62
N ALA A 179 -12.96 2.30 9.47
CA ALA A 179 -13.61 3.59 9.72
C ALA A 179 -12.61 4.65 10.19
N SER A 180 -11.69 4.30 11.09
CA SER A 180 -10.64 5.22 11.58
C SER A 180 -9.66 5.69 10.49
N ASN A 181 -9.60 4.99 9.35
CA ASN A 181 -8.77 5.34 8.20
C ASN A 181 -9.59 5.81 6.99
N GLU A 182 -10.92 5.98 7.13
CA GLU A 182 -11.82 6.38 6.04
C GLU A 182 -11.31 7.62 5.32
N PHE A 183 -11.01 8.70 6.06
CA PHE A 183 -10.52 9.95 5.46
C PHE A 183 -9.24 9.74 4.64
N CYS A 184 -8.31 8.90 5.11
CA CYS A 184 -7.06 8.62 4.40
C CYS A 184 -7.31 7.78 3.14
N LEU A 185 -8.23 6.82 3.21
CA LEU A 185 -8.61 5.96 2.08
C LEU A 185 -9.44 6.71 1.02
N ALA A 186 -10.27 7.66 1.44
CA ALA A 186 -11.04 8.52 0.54
C ALA A 186 -10.16 9.55 -0.19
N ASN A 187 -8.94 9.82 0.31
CA ASN A 187 -7.99 10.76 -0.26
C ASN A 187 -6.67 10.08 -0.66
N PRO A 188 -6.69 9.09 -1.57
CA PRO A 188 -5.53 8.25 -1.85
C PRO A 188 -4.37 8.97 -2.57
N ASP A 189 -4.62 10.18 -3.09
CA ASP A 189 -3.55 11.04 -3.66
C ASP A 189 -2.74 11.75 -2.57
N MET A 190 -3.32 11.90 -1.37
CA MET A 190 -2.73 12.63 -0.24
C MET A 190 -2.05 11.69 0.76
N PHE A 191 -2.43 10.41 0.79
CA PHE A 191 -2.02 9.45 1.82
C PHE A 191 -1.55 8.12 1.24
N LEU A 192 -0.49 7.56 1.83
CA LEU A 192 -0.03 6.20 1.55
C LEU A 192 -0.55 5.24 2.60
N CYS A 193 -1.62 4.51 2.27
CA CYS A 193 -2.30 3.60 3.18
C CYS A 193 -1.77 2.16 3.04
N TYR A 194 -1.04 1.70 4.06
CA TYR A 194 -0.51 0.35 4.18
C TYR A 194 -1.39 -0.52 5.09
N LYS A 195 -1.06 -1.82 5.14
CA LYS A 195 -1.68 -2.77 6.09
C LYS A 195 -1.46 -2.34 7.54
N ASN A 196 -2.32 -2.83 8.43
CA ASN A 196 -2.29 -2.61 9.88
C ASN A 196 -2.43 -1.13 10.26
N GLY A 197 -3.31 -0.41 9.54
CA GLY A 197 -3.63 1.00 9.81
C GLY A 197 -2.47 1.97 9.70
N LYS A 198 -1.37 1.59 9.03
CA LYS A 198 -0.23 2.47 8.79
C LYS A 198 -0.51 3.41 7.64
N VAL A 199 -0.46 4.70 7.91
CA VAL A 199 -0.66 5.76 6.92
C VAL A 199 0.55 6.69 6.95
N TYR A 200 1.07 7.06 5.79
CA TYR A 200 2.14 8.05 5.65
C TYR A 200 1.69 9.21 4.76
N LEU A 201 2.26 10.38 5.00
CA LEU A 201 1.99 11.63 4.30
C LEU A 201 3.16 11.92 3.36
N PRO A 202 2.99 11.85 2.02
CA PRO A 202 4.03 12.26 1.07
C PRO A 202 4.25 13.77 1.02
N ASP A 203 3.16 14.54 1.14
CA ASP A 203 3.19 16.00 1.20
C ASP A 203 2.27 16.50 2.33
N GLY A 204 2.90 16.92 3.42
CA GLY A 204 2.23 17.42 4.61
C GLY A 204 1.99 18.93 4.61
N LYS A 205 2.40 19.66 3.56
CA LYS A 205 2.33 21.14 3.57
C LYS A 205 0.89 21.63 3.76
N GLN A 206 -0.06 20.97 3.12
CA GLN A 206 -1.50 21.26 3.26
C GLN A 206 -2.06 20.98 4.66
N PHE A 207 -1.36 20.18 5.46
CA PHE A 207 -1.71 19.85 6.84
C PHE A 207 -0.87 20.64 7.86
N GLY A 208 -0.11 21.64 7.40
CA GLY A 208 0.70 22.51 8.26
C GLY A 208 2.07 21.95 8.65
N PHE A 209 2.52 20.84 8.04
CA PHE A 209 3.86 20.32 8.32
C PHE A 209 4.93 21.19 7.65
N ALA A 210 6.02 21.42 8.38
CA ALA A 210 7.18 22.15 7.90
C ALA A 210 8.11 21.25 7.07
N ARG A 211 9.00 21.85 6.26
CA ARG A 211 9.93 21.08 5.40
C ARG A 211 10.91 20.26 6.23
N GLU A 212 11.24 20.75 7.42
CA GLU A 212 12.14 20.13 8.39
C GLU A 212 11.60 18.79 8.93
N GLU A 213 10.27 18.59 8.86
CA GLU A 213 9.60 17.34 9.23
C GLU A 213 9.69 16.27 8.13
N TYR A 214 10.24 16.63 6.97
CA TYR A 214 10.53 15.76 5.83
C TYR A 214 12.05 15.73 5.55
N PRO A 215 12.88 15.33 6.52
CA PRO A 215 14.31 15.40 6.38
C PRO A 215 14.79 14.48 5.25
N ILE A 216 15.70 15.02 4.43
CA ILE A 216 16.44 14.20 3.47
C ILE A 216 17.33 13.26 4.27
N MET A 217 17.19 11.98 3.98
CA MET A 217 17.92 10.91 4.62
C MET A 217 19.05 10.45 3.68
N PRO A 218 20.09 9.77 4.20
CA PRO A 218 21.17 9.25 3.39
C PRO A 218 20.70 8.44 2.17
N GLU A 219 21.58 8.34 1.17
CA GLU A 219 21.41 7.42 0.04
C GLU A 219 20.16 7.72 -0.82
N GLY A 220 19.74 8.98 -0.96
CA GLY A 220 18.60 9.34 -1.81
C GLY A 220 17.27 8.84 -1.23
N THR A 221 17.08 9.02 0.08
CA THR A 221 15.84 8.67 0.78
C THR A 221 15.27 9.90 1.49
N VAL A 222 14.01 9.82 1.90
CA VAL A 222 13.31 10.85 2.67
C VAL A 222 12.52 10.19 3.78
N LEU A 223 12.51 10.79 4.96
CA LEU A 223 11.68 10.32 6.07
C LEU A 223 10.30 10.96 5.96
N LEU A 224 9.26 10.13 5.84
CA LEU A 224 7.88 10.61 5.82
C LEU A 224 7.22 10.42 7.20
N PRO A 225 6.53 11.44 7.72
CA PRO A 225 5.69 11.31 8.90
C PRO A 225 4.40 10.55 8.56
N GLY A 226 3.75 10.05 9.60
CA GLY A 226 2.59 9.19 9.46
C GLY A 226 2.01 8.78 10.81
N SER A 227 1.04 7.87 10.76
CA SER A 227 0.42 7.28 11.94
C SER A 227 0.21 5.78 11.74
N ALA A 228 0.14 5.05 12.84
CA ALA A 228 -0.38 3.69 12.88
C ALA A 228 -1.61 3.69 13.78
N LYS A 229 -2.74 3.21 13.26
CA LYS A 229 -4.00 3.10 14.00
C LYS A 229 -4.38 1.63 14.14
N SER A 230 -4.74 1.20 15.34
CA SER A 230 -5.31 -0.13 15.59
C SER A 230 -6.44 -0.05 16.58
N ALA A 231 -7.39 -0.98 16.49
CA ALA A 231 -8.48 -1.07 17.47
C ALA A 231 -8.24 -2.28 18.38
N ALA A 232 -8.41 -2.09 19.68
CA ALA A 232 -8.25 -3.16 20.67
C ALA A 232 -9.25 -3.01 21.81
N PHE A 233 -9.69 -4.14 22.35
CA PHE A 233 -10.41 -4.14 23.63
C PHE A 233 -9.42 -3.92 24.76
N ILE A 234 -9.65 -2.88 25.55
CA ILE A 234 -8.86 -2.53 26.73
C ILE A 234 -9.73 -2.51 27.97
N GLU A 235 -9.13 -2.80 29.12
CA GLU A 235 -9.77 -2.53 30.41
C GLU A 235 -9.58 -1.04 30.67
N GLY A 236 -10.67 -0.29 30.56
CA GLY A 236 -10.64 1.14 30.83
C GLY A 236 -10.44 1.44 32.32
N PRO A 237 -10.52 2.72 32.74
CA PRO A 237 -10.36 3.12 34.14
C PRO A 237 -11.42 2.52 35.09
N LYS A 238 -12.46 1.89 34.55
CA LYS A 238 -13.53 1.21 35.29
C LYS A 238 -13.24 -0.28 35.59
N GLY A 239 -12.06 -0.80 35.22
CA GLY A 239 -11.58 -2.14 35.61
C GLY A 239 -12.04 -3.31 34.74
N ARG A 240 -11.70 -4.54 35.19
CA ARG A 240 -11.76 -5.81 34.43
C ARG A 240 -13.10 -6.16 33.79
N GLN A 241 -14.22 -5.75 34.39
CA GLN A 241 -15.57 -6.03 33.87
C GLN A 241 -16.14 -4.90 33.00
N ASN A 242 -15.37 -3.83 32.81
CA ASN A 242 -15.75 -2.66 32.02
C ASN A 242 -14.82 -2.51 30.81
N GLY A 243 -14.46 -3.64 30.19
CA GLY A 243 -13.71 -3.64 28.95
C GLY A 243 -14.47 -2.89 27.86
N ASN A 244 -13.77 -2.01 27.14
CA ASN A 244 -14.34 -1.30 26.00
C ASN A 244 -13.31 -1.25 24.88
N ILE A 245 -13.76 -0.99 23.66
CA ILE A 245 -12.86 -0.81 22.53
C ILE A 245 -12.21 0.56 22.58
N ALA A 246 -10.91 0.59 22.29
CA ALA A 246 -10.13 1.79 22.15
C ALA A 246 -9.40 1.78 20.82
N LEU A 247 -9.23 2.98 20.26
CA LEU A 247 -8.34 3.23 19.14
C LEU A 247 -6.97 3.60 19.68
N ILE A 248 -5.97 2.80 19.36
CA ILE A 248 -4.57 3.09 19.67
C ILE A 248 -4.01 3.85 18.47
N VAL A 249 -3.47 5.04 18.73
CA VAL A 249 -2.92 5.91 17.66
C VAL A 249 -1.47 6.23 17.96
N ASP A 250 -0.58 5.67 17.16
CA ASP A 250 0.85 5.90 17.25
C ASP A 250 1.34 6.83 16.15
N ALA A 251 2.25 7.75 16.50
CA ALA A 251 3.06 8.42 15.50
C ALA A 251 3.96 7.39 14.80
N SER A 252 4.06 7.48 13.47
CA SER A 252 4.95 6.62 12.69
C SER A 252 5.82 7.48 11.78
N LYS A 253 7.09 7.08 11.63
CA LYS A 253 7.98 7.62 10.60
C LYS A 253 8.56 6.45 9.82
N ALA A 254 8.72 6.61 8.51
CA ALA A 254 9.37 5.61 7.68
C ALA A 254 10.14 6.25 6.53
N CYS A 255 11.23 5.62 6.11
CA CYS A 255 12.01 6.07 4.97
C CYS A 255 11.39 5.61 3.65
N PHE A 256 11.42 6.49 2.66
CA PHE A 256 10.96 6.28 1.29
C PHE A 256 12.06 6.67 0.30
N HIS A 257 12.09 6.00 -0.85
CA HIS A 257 12.97 6.37 -1.96
C HIS A 257 12.49 7.67 -2.60
N GLN A 258 13.41 8.55 -2.95
CA GLN A 258 13.09 9.77 -3.67
C GLN A 258 12.66 9.47 -5.11
N HIS A 259 11.78 10.31 -5.65
CA HIS A 259 11.39 10.27 -7.06
C HIS A 259 12.48 10.94 -7.91
N GLU A 260 13.53 10.19 -8.25
CA GLU A 260 14.74 10.70 -8.91
C GLU A 260 15.25 9.75 -10.01
N PRO A 261 16.10 10.24 -10.95
CA PRO A 261 16.83 9.36 -11.86
C PRO A 261 17.65 8.30 -11.11
N LEU A 262 17.74 7.09 -11.64
CA LEU A 262 18.43 5.99 -10.98
C LEU A 262 19.94 6.28 -10.78
N LEU A 263 20.55 7.04 -11.70
CA LEU A 263 21.94 7.49 -11.55
C LEU A 263 22.11 8.52 -10.41
N SER A 264 21.10 9.34 -10.10
CA SER A 264 21.14 10.23 -8.92
C SER A 264 21.11 9.43 -7.62
N LYS A 265 20.31 8.37 -7.57
CA LYS A 265 20.31 7.40 -6.45
C LYS A 265 21.68 6.77 -6.24
N TYR A 266 22.33 6.33 -7.33
CA TYR A 266 23.69 5.80 -7.27
C TYR A 266 24.66 6.83 -6.66
N LYS A 267 24.66 8.06 -7.16
CA LYS A 267 25.56 9.13 -6.68
C LYS A 267 25.31 9.48 -5.21
N SER A 268 24.06 9.40 -4.75
CA SER A 268 23.70 9.62 -3.35
C SER A 268 24.20 8.51 -2.42
N MET A 269 24.38 7.30 -2.95
CA MET A 269 24.89 6.15 -2.20
C MET A 269 26.43 6.06 -2.25
N PHE A 270 27.03 6.37 -3.40
CA PHE A 270 28.47 6.32 -3.65
C PHE A 270 29.00 7.74 -3.89
N THR A 271 29.00 8.56 -2.84
CA THR A 271 29.40 9.98 -2.92
C THR A 271 30.85 10.20 -3.36
N ALA A 272 31.71 9.19 -3.23
CA ALA A 272 33.07 9.21 -3.76
C ALA A 272 33.17 8.95 -5.28
N ASP A 273 32.09 8.48 -5.92
CA ASP A 273 32.06 8.12 -7.35
C ASP A 273 30.98 8.90 -8.14
N LEU A 274 30.99 10.23 -7.99
CA LEU A 274 30.03 11.10 -8.69
C LEU A 274 30.15 11.07 -10.22
N GLN A 275 31.33 10.67 -10.72
CA GLN A 275 31.65 10.54 -12.15
C GLN A 275 31.38 9.13 -12.69
N LEU A 276 30.80 8.22 -11.89
CA LEU A 276 30.38 6.87 -12.28
C LEU A 276 31.53 5.97 -12.79
N ARG A 277 32.77 6.24 -12.37
CA ARG A 277 33.97 5.52 -12.83
C ARG A 277 34.04 4.10 -12.26
N ASN A 278 33.52 3.91 -11.05
CA ASN A 278 33.52 2.65 -10.31
C ASN A 278 32.13 2.01 -10.28
N PHE A 279 31.22 2.39 -11.20
CA PHE A 279 29.86 1.85 -11.23
C PHE A 279 29.85 0.32 -11.32
N ASP A 280 30.68 -0.27 -12.18
CA ASP A 280 30.77 -1.72 -12.35
C ASP A 280 31.28 -2.41 -11.07
N THR A 281 32.34 -1.88 -10.46
CA THR A 281 32.86 -2.37 -9.18
C THR A 281 31.81 -2.32 -8.07
N ASN A 282 31.00 -1.26 -8.04
CA ASN A 282 29.95 -1.05 -7.05
C ASN A 282 28.62 -1.73 -7.41
N ALA A 283 28.51 -2.37 -8.58
CA ALA A 283 27.24 -2.87 -9.12
C ALA A 283 26.56 -3.88 -8.18
N ALA A 284 27.32 -4.78 -7.55
CA ALA A 284 26.77 -5.77 -6.63
C ALA A 284 26.15 -5.11 -5.38
N GLN A 285 26.84 -4.13 -4.80
CA GLN A 285 26.35 -3.38 -3.63
C GLN A 285 25.17 -2.49 -4.01
N PHE A 286 25.23 -1.81 -5.17
CA PHE A 286 24.12 -1.01 -5.65
C PHE A 286 22.88 -1.87 -5.92
N SER A 287 23.08 -3.02 -6.59
CA SER A 287 22.04 -4.01 -6.91
C SER A 287 21.29 -4.46 -5.65
N SER A 288 22.00 -4.75 -4.54
CA SER A 288 21.33 -5.17 -3.29
C SER A 288 20.42 -4.09 -2.71
N GLN A 289 20.79 -2.81 -2.85
CA GLN A 289 20.01 -1.68 -2.35
C GLN A 289 18.85 -1.26 -3.26
N VAL A 290 18.97 -1.45 -4.58
CA VAL A 290 17.90 -1.07 -5.52
C VAL A 290 17.01 -2.22 -5.95
N ARG A 291 17.36 -3.46 -5.60
CA ARG A 291 16.54 -4.64 -5.89
C ARG A 291 15.15 -4.46 -5.31
N GLY A 292 14.15 -4.68 -6.16
CA GLY A 292 12.74 -4.57 -5.83
C GLY A 292 12.13 -3.18 -5.93
N ILE A 293 12.94 -2.13 -6.14
CA ILE A 293 12.43 -0.79 -6.45
C ILE A 293 11.83 -0.81 -7.86
N PHE A 294 10.70 -0.14 -8.02
CA PHE A 294 10.10 0.13 -9.32
C PHE A 294 10.69 1.39 -9.95
N VAL A 295 11.08 1.26 -11.21
CA VAL A 295 11.46 2.37 -12.07
C VAL A 295 10.47 2.48 -13.22
N GLN A 296 10.37 3.68 -13.77
CA GLN A 296 9.77 3.93 -15.07
C GLN A 296 10.83 4.36 -16.05
N THR A 297 10.61 4.07 -17.33
CA THR A 297 11.50 4.54 -18.38
C THR A 297 10.98 5.84 -18.98
N GLU A 298 11.89 6.74 -19.31
CA GLU A 298 11.51 8.09 -19.80
C GLU A 298 11.21 8.10 -21.32
N HIS A 299 11.70 7.10 -22.06
CA HIS A 299 11.56 7.01 -23.51
C HIS A 299 10.25 6.34 -24.00
N LEU A 300 9.39 5.86 -23.10
CA LEU A 300 8.14 5.16 -23.44
C LEU A 300 6.91 5.92 -22.91
N PRO A 301 6.09 6.52 -23.79
CA PRO A 301 4.72 6.89 -23.46
C PRO A 301 3.74 5.75 -23.79
N PRO A 302 2.78 5.42 -22.92
CA PRO A 302 2.66 5.85 -21.52
C PRO A 302 3.75 5.20 -20.65
N ALA A 303 4.13 5.89 -19.56
CA ALA A 303 5.13 5.41 -18.61
C ALA A 303 4.71 4.06 -18.02
N LYS A 304 5.60 3.08 -18.07
CA LYS A 304 5.38 1.74 -17.52
C LYS A 304 6.31 1.50 -16.34
N MET A 305 5.79 0.83 -15.32
CA MET A 305 6.57 0.43 -14.15
C MET A 305 7.27 -0.90 -14.39
N PHE A 306 8.56 -0.93 -14.06
CA PHE A 306 9.43 -2.09 -14.12
C PHE A 306 10.11 -2.27 -12.77
N LYS A 307 10.02 -3.49 -12.22
CA LYS A 307 10.68 -3.82 -10.95
C LYS A 307 12.13 -4.18 -11.21
N ILE A 308 13.07 -3.53 -10.54
CA ILE A 308 14.49 -3.88 -10.62
C ILE A 308 14.71 -5.26 -10.01
N ILE A 309 15.32 -6.16 -10.77
CA ILE A 309 15.73 -7.49 -10.32
C ILE A 309 17.19 -7.44 -9.86
N GLU A 310 18.05 -6.82 -10.65
CA GLU A 310 19.48 -6.69 -10.39
C GLU A 310 20.14 -5.64 -11.31
N VAL A 311 21.29 -5.14 -10.88
CA VAL A 311 22.26 -4.43 -11.74
C VAL A 311 23.35 -5.43 -12.12
N VAL A 312 23.56 -5.66 -13.41
CA VAL A 312 24.35 -6.81 -13.89
C VAL A 312 25.78 -6.38 -14.25
N ALA A 313 26.73 -6.58 -13.34
CA ALA A 313 28.14 -6.26 -13.57
C ALA A 313 28.67 -6.92 -14.87
N GLY A 314 29.47 -6.17 -15.63
CA GLY A 314 30.06 -6.61 -16.91
C GLY A 314 29.09 -6.67 -18.11
N GLN A 315 27.76 -6.59 -17.90
CA GLN A 315 26.78 -6.50 -18.99
C GLN A 315 26.49 -5.04 -19.30
N ILE A 316 27.08 -4.54 -20.38
CA ILE A 316 26.94 -3.15 -20.84
C ILE A 316 26.11 -3.10 -22.13
N PRO A 317 25.54 -1.93 -22.48
CA PRO A 317 24.74 -1.76 -23.69
C PRO A 317 25.34 -2.33 -24.99
N SER A 318 26.65 -2.20 -25.19
CA SER A 318 27.34 -2.61 -26.42
C SER A 318 27.66 -4.11 -26.53
N ASN A 319 27.67 -4.85 -25.41
CA ASN A 319 27.98 -6.29 -25.40
C ASN A 319 26.76 -7.18 -25.12
N THR A 320 25.68 -6.60 -24.61
CA THR A 320 24.47 -7.35 -24.27
C THR A 320 23.55 -7.41 -25.48
N ARG A 321 23.25 -8.62 -25.94
CA ARG A 321 22.45 -8.86 -27.15
C ARG A 321 21.11 -9.52 -26.83
N PHE A 322 20.13 -9.28 -27.70
CA PHE A 322 18.84 -9.94 -27.67
C PHE A 322 18.22 -10.00 -29.06
N SER A 323 17.30 -10.95 -29.26
CA SER A 323 16.57 -11.07 -30.52
C SER A 323 15.49 -9.99 -30.65
N TYR A 324 15.54 -9.24 -31.76
CA TYR A 324 14.58 -8.22 -32.12
C TYR A 324 14.30 -8.27 -33.63
N LYS A 325 13.06 -8.58 -34.04
CA LYS A 325 12.67 -8.80 -35.45
C LYS A 325 13.55 -9.87 -36.13
N ASP A 326 13.71 -11.01 -35.47
CA ASP A 326 14.47 -12.17 -35.96
C ASP A 326 15.97 -11.91 -36.24
N ARG A 327 16.51 -10.82 -35.72
CA ARG A 327 17.96 -10.52 -35.71
C ARG A 327 18.46 -10.29 -34.29
N GLU A 328 19.70 -10.67 -34.03
CA GLU A 328 20.39 -10.33 -32.79
C GLU A 328 20.90 -8.89 -32.84
N VAL A 329 20.46 -8.04 -31.92
CA VAL A 329 20.87 -6.64 -31.79
C VAL A 329 21.47 -6.40 -30.42
N THR A 330 22.43 -5.47 -30.31
CA THR A 330 22.89 -5.00 -28.99
C THR A 330 21.83 -4.09 -28.38
N VAL A 331 21.86 -3.93 -27.05
CA VAL A 331 21.00 -2.95 -26.38
C VAL A 331 21.30 -1.54 -26.89
N GLU A 332 22.57 -1.19 -27.08
CA GLU A 332 22.99 0.10 -27.64
C GLU A 332 22.40 0.35 -29.04
N ASP A 333 22.58 -0.59 -29.97
CA ASP A 333 22.05 -0.48 -31.33
C ASP A 333 20.52 -0.39 -31.33
N TYR A 334 19.85 -1.18 -30.49
CA TYR A 334 18.40 -1.13 -30.37
C TYR A 334 17.91 0.25 -29.94
N PHE A 335 18.52 0.87 -28.93
CA PHE A 335 18.11 2.20 -28.47
C PHE A 335 18.35 3.28 -29.52
N LYS A 336 19.47 3.17 -30.26
CA LYS A 336 19.79 4.07 -31.36
C LYS A 336 18.81 3.90 -32.54
N GLU A 337 18.57 2.67 -32.99
CA GLU A 337 17.72 2.40 -34.16
C GLU A 337 16.23 2.59 -33.89
N ARG A 338 15.72 2.13 -32.73
CA ARG A 338 14.28 2.12 -32.43
C ARG A 338 13.77 3.44 -31.87
N TYR A 339 14.60 4.13 -31.08
CA TYR A 339 14.20 5.33 -30.34
C TYR A 339 15.03 6.57 -30.70
N ASN A 340 16.05 6.45 -31.57
CA ASN A 340 16.98 7.54 -31.89
C ASN A 340 17.67 8.12 -30.65
N ILE A 341 18.04 7.25 -29.71
CA ILE A 341 18.72 7.62 -28.46
C ILE A 341 20.19 7.24 -28.56
N ALA A 342 21.08 8.23 -28.45
CA ALA A 342 22.50 8.01 -28.25
C ALA A 342 22.80 8.01 -26.74
N LEU A 343 23.24 6.86 -26.23
CA LEU A 343 23.52 6.68 -24.80
C LEU A 343 24.70 7.56 -24.36
N GLN A 344 24.56 8.22 -23.21
CA GLN A 344 25.60 9.10 -22.65
C GLN A 344 26.63 8.31 -21.84
N HIS A 345 26.20 7.20 -21.26
CA HIS A 345 27.04 6.31 -20.46
C HIS A 345 26.94 4.85 -20.94
N PRO A 346 27.35 4.56 -22.20
CA PRO A 346 27.27 3.22 -22.78
C PRO A 346 28.19 2.19 -22.10
N GLN A 347 29.11 2.63 -21.25
CA GLN A 347 30.00 1.78 -20.45
C GLN A 347 29.38 1.26 -19.15
N LEU A 348 28.20 1.77 -18.74
CA LEU A 348 27.61 1.38 -17.47
C LEU A 348 26.88 0.03 -17.57
N PRO A 349 26.97 -0.80 -16.52
CA PRO A 349 26.14 -1.98 -16.34
C PRO A 349 24.65 -1.72 -16.54
N LEU A 350 24.00 -2.66 -17.23
CA LEU A 350 22.57 -2.64 -17.46
C LEU A 350 21.80 -3.01 -16.19
N VAL A 351 20.61 -2.44 -16.09
CA VAL A 351 19.63 -2.76 -15.04
C VAL A 351 18.67 -3.79 -15.61
N LYS A 352 18.69 -4.99 -15.05
CA LYS A 352 17.72 -6.02 -15.37
C LYS A 352 16.46 -5.78 -14.56
N CYS A 353 15.35 -5.67 -15.26
CA CYS A 353 14.05 -5.41 -14.67
C CYS A 353 13.01 -6.42 -15.14
N ARG A 354 11.91 -6.51 -14.38
CA ARG A 354 10.73 -7.26 -14.75
C ARG A 354 9.54 -6.32 -14.84
N GLY A 355 8.93 -6.25 -16.02
CA GLY A 355 7.66 -5.53 -16.17
C GLY A 355 6.54 -6.27 -15.46
N LEU A 356 5.59 -5.55 -14.86
CA LEU A 356 4.45 -6.13 -14.13
C LEU A 356 3.64 -7.16 -14.94
N ARG A 357 3.68 -7.05 -16.27
CA ARG A 357 2.93 -7.89 -17.22
C ARG A 357 3.81 -8.52 -18.29
N LEU A 358 5.14 -8.50 -18.09
CA LEU A 358 6.09 -9.15 -18.98
C LEU A 358 6.46 -10.51 -18.41
N ARG A 359 6.53 -11.53 -19.28
CA ARG A 359 6.97 -12.87 -18.90
C ARG A 359 8.49 -12.99 -18.81
N SER A 360 9.19 -12.17 -19.57
CA SER A 360 10.65 -12.11 -19.62
C SER A 360 11.18 -10.88 -18.90
N ASP A 361 12.41 -11.01 -18.44
CA ASP A 361 13.18 -9.87 -17.95
C ASP A 361 13.62 -9.00 -19.13
N VAL A 362 13.78 -7.70 -18.85
CA VAL A 362 14.19 -6.68 -19.80
C VAL A 362 15.39 -5.94 -19.24
N PHE A 363 16.24 -5.42 -20.12
CA PHE A 363 17.45 -4.71 -19.74
C PHE A 363 17.34 -3.25 -20.13
N PHE A 364 17.65 -2.36 -19.19
CA PHE A 364 17.63 -0.92 -19.41
C PHE A 364 18.98 -0.29 -19.06
N PRO A 365 19.49 0.64 -19.89
CA PRO A 365 20.52 1.56 -19.46
C PRO A 365 20.04 2.36 -18.23
N PRO A 366 20.84 2.45 -17.15
CA PRO A 366 20.42 3.11 -15.92
C PRO A 366 20.10 4.60 -16.09
N GLU A 367 20.67 5.26 -17.10
CA GLU A 367 20.39 6.65 -17.46
C GLU A 367 18.97 6.89 -17.99
N LEU A 368 18.27 5.84 -18.42
CA LEU A 368 16.90 5.94 -18.93
C LEU A 368 15.85 5.54 -17.87
N CYS A 369 16.28 5.25 -16.64
CA CYS A 369 15.45 4.77 -15.54
C CYS A 369 15.24 5.88 -14.49
N LYS A 370 13.97 6.10 -14.11
CA LYS A 370 13.59 7.00 -13.02
C LYS A 370 12.83 6.23 -11.95
N ILE A 371 13.21 6.39 -10.68
CA ILE A 371 12.57 5.74 -9.54
C ILE A 371 11.14 6.28 -9.40
N VAL A 372 10.16 5.38 -9.28
CA VAL A 372 8.76 5.77 -9.05
C VAL A 372 8.60 6.30 -7.62
N ALA A 373 7.79 7.34 -7.44
CA ALA A 373 7.53 7.95 -6.14
C ALA A 373 6.90 6.97 -5.13
N ASN A 374 6.89 7.36 -3.85
CA ASN A 374 6.10 6.71 -2.80
C ASN A 374 6.47 5.25 -2.49
N GLN A 375 7.71 4.87 -2.77
CA GLN A 375 8.22 3.52 -2.49
C GLN A 375 8.94 3.49 -1.15
N ARG A 376 8.39 2.74 -0.20
CA ARG A 376 8.98 2.58 1.13
C ARG A 376 10.26 1.75 1.06
N VAL A 377 11.30 2.21 1.77
CA VAL A 377 12.54 1.45 1.98
C VAL A 377 12.22 0.19 2.79
N THR A 378 12.60 -0.96 2.25
CA THR A 378 12.43 -2.27 2.91
C THR A 378 13.60 -2.57 3.84
N VAL A 379 13.42 -3.51 4.77
CA VAL A 379 14.48 -3.91 5.73
C VAL A 379 15.74 -4.38 5.00
N GLN A 380 15.59 -5.07 3.87
CA GLN A 380 16.71 -5.53 3.04
C GLN A 380 17.49 -4.39 2.38
N GLN A 381 16.87 -3.22 2.23
CA GLN A 381 17.44 -2.01 1.62
C GLN A 381 17.91 -1.00 2.68
N GLN A 382 17.93 -1.38 3.96
CA GLN A 382 18.41 -0.52 5.03
C GLN A 382 19.90 -0.72 5.23
N THR A 383 20.68 0.35 5.10
CA THR A 383 22.09 0.38 5.49
C THR A 383 22.24 0.80 6.95
N THR A 384 23.39 0.48 7.55
CA THR A 384 23.72 0.92 8.90
C THR A 384 23.65 2.45 9.04
N GLN A 385 24.10 3.18 8.01
CA GLN A 385 24.05 4.65 7.99
C GLN A 385 22.60 5.16 8.01
N LEU A 386 21.73 4.59 7.16
CA LEU A 386 20.32 4.97 7.13
C LEU A 386 19.62 4.64 8.45
N MET A 387 19.89 3.47 9.04
CA MET A 387 19.30 3.08 10.34
C MET A 387 19.72 4.03 11.46
N GLN A 388 21.01 4.33 11.59
CA GLN A 388 21.53 5.24 12.62
C GLN A 388 20.89 6.64 12.51
N GLN A 389 20.82 7.17 11.29
CA GLN A 389 20.21 8.49 11.07
C GLN A 389 18.70 8.46 11.33
N THR A 390 18.01 7.37 10.96
CA THR A 390 16.58 7.20 11.23
C THR A 390 16.29 7.17 12.72
N VAL A 391 17.13 6.53 13.54
CA VAL A 391 16.98 6.55 15.01
C VAL A 391 17.21 7.97 15.56
N LYS A 392 18.24 8.66 15.07
CA LYS A 392 18.59 10.01 15.53
C LYS A 392 17.51 11.06 15.25
N VAL A 393 16.84 10.97 14.11
CA VAL A 393 15.83 11.94 13.65
C VAL A 393 14.39 11.47 13.92
N GLY A 394 14.23 10.15 14.04
CA GLY A 394 12.94 9.50 14.23
C GLY A 394 12.48 9.49 15.69
N GLY A 395 13.42 9.29 16.62
CA GLY A 395 13.16 9.25 18.07
C GLY A 395 12.95 10.61 18.72
#